data_AF-A0A2N4YSU2-F1
#
_entry.id   AF-A0A2N4YSU2-F1
#
_cell.length_a   1.000
_cell.length_b   1.000
_cell.length_c   1.000
_cell.angle_alpha   90.00
_cell.angle_beta   90.00
_cell.angle_gamma   90.00
#
_symmetry.space_group_name_H-M   'P 1'
#
loop_
_entity.id
_entity.type
_entity.pdbx_description
1 polymer ?
#
loop_
_entity_poly.entity_id
_entity_poly.type
_entity_poly.pdbx_seq_one_letter_code
_entity_poly.pdbx_strand_id
1 'polypeptide(L)'
;GPILALFIKSMAPDSNNIAFLAGMIAAVPGVSALISAPRLGKLGDRIGTSRILLATLCCAVVMFFAMSFVTTPLQLGTLRFLLGFADGAMLPAVQTLLLKYSSDSVTGRIFGYNQSFMYLGNVAGPLIGASVSAMAGFRWVFIATAIIVFINLWQLAWMLRRTRRANA
;
A
#
# COMPACT_ATOMS: atom_id res chain seq x y z
N GLY A 1 4.40 12.84 -3.61
CA GLY A 1 4.56 13.54 -2.31
C GLY A 1 5.97 14.10 -2.15
N PRO A 2 6.20 15.06 -1.24
CA PRO A 2 7.48 15.79 -1.09
C PRO A 2 8.70 14.90 -0.85
N ILE A 3 8.54 13.77 -0.14
CA ILE A 3 9.59 12.77 0.08
C ILE A 3 10.05 12.11 -1.24
N LEU A 4 9.13 11.94 -2.19
CA LEU A 4 9.45 11.35 -3.48
C LEU A 4 10.33 12.28 -4.33
N ALA A 5 10.05 13.58 -4.27
CA ALA A 5 10.86 14.59 -4.94
C ALA A 5 12.27 14.64 -4.32
N LEU A 6 12.38 14.53 -2.98
CA LEU A 6 13.67 14.42 -2.30
C LEU A 6 14.44 13.15 -2.68
N PHE A 7 13.75 12.01 -2.81
CA PHE A 7 14.38 10.76 -3.24
C PHE A 7 14.89 10.83 -4.68
N ILE A 8 14.10 11.38 -5.60
CA ILE A 8 14.50 11.57 -7.00
C ILE A 8 15.68 12.55 -7.09
N LYS A 9 15.65 13.64 -6.31
CA LYS A 9 16.79 14.58 -6.19
C LYS A 9 18.07 13.91 -5.71
N SER A 10 17.98 12.95 -4.77
CA SER A 10 19.16 12.20 -4.31
C SER A 10 19.72 11.22 -5.34
N MET A 11 18.92 10.82 -6.35
CA MET A 11 19.31 9.87 -7.39
C MET A 11 19.72 10.53 -8.72
N ALA A 12 19.22 11.73 -9.00
CA ALA A 12 19.50 12.48 -10.23
C ALA A 12 19.70 13.99 -9.94
N PRO A 13 20.85 14.39 -9.37
CA PRO A 13 21.11 15.76 -8.92
C PRO A 13 21.02 16.82 -10.03
N ASP A 14 21.40 16.46 -11.27
CA ASP A 14 21.50 17.38 -12.42
C ASP A 14 20.21 17.55 -13.24
N SER A 15 19.09 16.96 -12.79
CA SER A 15 17.85 17.01 -13.55
C SER A 15 17.14 18.37 -13.39
N ASN A 16 17.03 19.14 -14.47
CA ASN A 16 16.41 20.48 -14.47
C ASN A 16 14.88 20.48 -14.21
N ASN A 17 14.28 19.30 -14.03
CA ASN A 17 12.82 19.08 -13.91
C ASN A 17 12.44 18.01 -12.86
N ILE A 18 13.10 18.00 -11.70
CA ILE A 18 12.80 17.07 -10.59
C ILE A 18 11.32 17.07 -10.19
N ALA A 19 10.69 18.26 -10.15
CA ALA A 19 9.27 18.39 -9.78
C ALA A 19 8.33 17.71 -10.79
N PHE A 20 8.61 17.84 -12.09
CA PHE A 20 7.81 17.20 -13.15
C PHE A 20 7.97 15.67 -13.11
N LEU A 21 9.21 15.17 -12.99
CA LEU A 21 9.50 13.73 -12.85
C LEU A 21 8.85 13.14 -11.59
N ALA A 22 8.93 13.84 -10.45
CA ALA A 22 8.28 13.44 -9.22
C ALA A 22 6.75 13.41 -9.34
N GLY A 23 6.17 14.37 -10.05
CA GLY A 23 4.75 14.41 -10.37
C GLY A 23 4.31 13.20 -11.20
N MET A 24 5.04 12.89 -12.28
CA MET A 24 4.75 11.72 -13.12
C MET A 24 4.84 10.41 -12.32
N ILE A 25 5.93 10.17 -11.58
CA ILE A 25 6.10 8.94 -10.79
C ILE A 25 5.05 8.84 -9.67
N ALA A 26 4.62 9.97 -9.11
CA ALA A 26 3.55 9.99 -8.10
C ALA A 26 2.16 9.67 -8.67
N ALA A 27 1.89 10.00 -9.93
CA ALA A 27 0.61 9.73 -10.59
C ALA A 27 0.47 8.27 -11.08
N VAL A 28 1.57 7.63 -11.43
CA VAL A 28 1.63 6.26 -11.98
C VAL A 28 0.87 5.21 -11.13
N PRO A 29 1.02 5.16 -9.79
CA PRO A 29 0.23 4.26 -8.94
C PRO A 29 -1.29 4.52 -9.03
N GLY A 30 -1.71 5.78 -9.11
CA GLY A 30 -3.12 6.14 -9.21
C GLY A 30 -3.75 5.66 -10.52
N VAL A 31 -3.03 5.81 -11.63
CA VAL A 31 -3.47 5.34 -12.94
C VAL A 31 -3.57 3.81 -12.99
N SER A 32 -2.56 3.11 -12.47
CA SER A 32 -2.59 1.64 -12.39
C SER A 32 -3.69 1.12 -11.47
N ALA A 33 -3.91 1.76 -10.33
CA ALA A 33 -5.02 1.45 -9.43
C ALA A 33 -6.37 1.63 -10.13
N LEU A 34 -6.57 2.74 -10.87
CA LEU A 34 -7.80 3.00 -11.61
C LEU A 34 -8.09 1.93 -12.67
N ILE A 35 -7.08 1.49 -13.41
CA ILE A 35 -7.21 0.46 -14.46
C ILE A 35 -7.50 -0.92 -13.87
N SER A 36 -6.92 -1.20 -12.69
CA SER A 36 -6.95 -2.51 -12.05
C SER A 36 -8.15 -2.73 -11.13
N ALA A 37 -8.66 -1.67 -10.49
CA ALA A 37 -9.74 -1.73 -9.52
C ALA A 37 -11.00 -2.48 -10.02
N PRO A 38 -11.52 -2.25 -11.24
CA PRO A 38 -12.70 -2.97 -11.72
C PRO A 38 -12.44 -4.45 -11.97
N ARG A 39 -11.25 -4.79 -12.49
CA ARG A 39 -10.88 -6.16 -12.86
C ARG A 39 -10.56 -7.00 -11.65
N LEU A 40 -9.72 -6.49 -10.76
CA LEU A 40 -9.32 -7.17 -9.54
C LEU A 40 -10.42 -7.13 -8.48
N GLY A 41 -11.24 -6.08 -8.42
CA GLY A 41 -12.44 -6.04 -7.57
C GLY A 41 -13.43 -7.16 -7.93
N LYS A 42 -13.80 -7.28 -9.22
CA LYS A 42 -14.65 -8.39 -9.70
C LYS A 42 -14.03 -9.77 -9.45
N LEU A 43 -12.71 -9.88 -9.59
CA LEU A 43 -12.01 -11.12 -9.25
C LEU A 43 -12.15 -11.43 -7.75
N GLY A 44 -12.10 -10.41 -6.89
CA GLY A 44 -12.23 -10.51 -5.43
C GLY A 44 -13.61 -10.99 -5.01
N ASP A 45 -14.65 -10.50 -5.68
CA ASP A 45 -16.02 -10.95 -5.45
C ASP A 45 -16.21 -12.42 -5.83
N ARG A 46 -15.48 -12.91 -6.86
CA ARG A 46 -15.54 -14.32 -7.29
C ARG A 46 -14.73 -15.28 -6.43
N ILE A 47 -13.48 -14.95 -6.10
CA ILE A 47 -12.57 -15.85 -5.37
C ILE A 47 -12.64 -15.68 -3.85
N GLY A 48 -13.34 -14.65 -3.39
CA GLY A 48 -13.49 -14.27 -2.00
C GLY A 48 -12.57 -13.10 -1.63
N THR A 49 -13.18 -12.02 -1.14
CA THR A 49 -12.54 -10.76 -0.75
C THR A 49 -11.34 -10.95 0.18
N SER A 50 -11.46 -11.87 1.15
CA SER A 50 -10.36 -12.18 2.09
C SER A 50 -9.12 -12.75 1.39
N ARG A 51 -9.30 -13.56 0.34
CA ARG A 51 -8.18 -14.15 -0.41
C ARG A 51 -7.49 -13.10 -1.26
N ILE A 52 -8.26 -12.20 -1.88
CA ILE A 52 -7.67 -11.13 -2.67
C ILE A 52 -6.92 -10.13 -1.80
N LEU A 53 -7.43 -9.81 -0.62
CA LEU A 53 -6.73 -8.95 0.32
C LEU A 53 -5.39 -9.57 0.76
N LEU A 54 -5.36 -10.87 1.06
CA LEU A 54 -4.09 -11.57 1.34
C LEU A 54 -3.13 -11.56 0.15
N ALA A 55 -3.63 -11.74 -1.08
CA ALA A 55 -2.82 -11.74 -2.28
C ALA A 55 -2.22 -10.34 -2.57
N THR A 56 -3.00 -9.28 -2.42
CA THR A 56 -2.52 -7.90 -2.61
C THR A 56 -1.51 -7.49 -1.55
N LEU A 57 -1.74 -7.85 -0.27
CA LEU A 57 -0.77 -7.64 0.80
C LEU A 57 0.54 -8.42 0.56
N CYS A 58 0.46 -9.67 0.12
CA CYS A 58 1.64 -10.46 -0.21
C CYS A 58 2.42 -9.81 -1.37
N CYS A 59 1.71 -9.41 -2.44
CA CYS A 59 2.31 -8.67 -3.54
C CYS A 59 2.98 -7.37 -3.06
N ALA A 60 2.31 -6.61 -2.19
CA ALA A 60 2.85 -5.37 -1.63
C ALA A 60 4.15 -5.61 -0.85
N VAL A 61 4.24 -6.65 -0.02
CA VAL A 61 5.49 -7.00 0.69
C VAL A 61 6.63 -7.25 -0.30
N VAL A 62 6.39 -8.07 -1.33
CA VAL A 62 7.41 -8.39 -2.35
C VAL A 62 7.83 -7.13 -3.11
N MET A 63 6.87 -6.29 -3.49
CA MET A 63 7.14 -5.04 -4.20
C MET A 63 7.92 -4.04 -3.34
N PHE A 64 7.55 -3.85 -2.07
CA PHE A 64 8.30 -2.97 -1.15
C PHE A 64 9.71 -3.48 -0.87
N PHE A 65 9.88 -4.79 -0.72
CA PHE A 65 11.19 -5.39 -0.58
C PHE A 65 12.05 -5.16 -1.84
N ALA A 66 11.49 -5.40 -3.03
CA ALA A 66 12.15 -5.14 -4.30
C ALA A 66 12.51 -3.64 -4.48
N MET A 67 11.63 -2.72 -4.05
CA MET A 67 11.90 -1.28 -4.05
C MET A 67 13.11 -0.89 -3.20
N SER A 68 13.44 -1.65 -2.15
CA SER A 68 14.63 -1.37 -1.33
C SER A 68 15.94 -1.55 -2.10
N PHE A 69 15.97 -2.39 -3.14
CA PHE A 69 17.17 -2.63 -3.95
C PHE A 69 17.28 -1.70 -5.16
N VAL A 70 16.29 -0.84 -5.38
CA VAL A 70 16.24 0.04 -6.56
C VAL A 70 17.31 1.12 -6.50
N THR A 71 18.01 1.29 -7.63
CA THR A 71 19.05 2.32 -7.81
C THR A 71 18.71 3.33 -8.90
N THR A 72 17.60 3.16 -9.64
CA THR A 72 17.20 4.08 -10.71
C THR A 72 15.74 4.56 -10.57
N PRO A 73 15.42 5.82 -10.90
CA PRO A 73 14.06 6.35 -10.85
C PRO A 73 13.07 5.61 -11.75
N LEU A 74 13.55 5.08 -12.88
CA LEU A 74 12.72 4.36 -13.84
C LEU A 74 12.28 3.00 -13.29
N GLN A 75 13.19 2.28 -12.65
CA GLN A 75 12.87 1.03 -11.94
C GLN A 75 11.89 1.29 -10.78
N LEU A 76 12.07 2.39 -10.04
CA LEU A 76 11.10 2.79 -8.99
C LEU A 76 9.72 3.05 -9.59
N GLY A 77 9.64 3.74 -10.73
CA GLY A 77 8.39 4.00 -11.45
C GLY A 77 7.69 2.71 -11.87
N THR A 78 8.43 1.73 -12.41
CA THR A 78 7.85 0.44 -12.80
C THR A 78 7.32 -0.36 -11.60
N LEU A 79 8.08 -0.44 -10.51
CA LEU A 79 7.64 -1.10 -9.28
C LEU A 79 6.43 -0.40 -8.66
N ARG A 80 6.37 0.94 -8.73
CA ARG A 80 5.23 1.76 -8.29
C ARG A 80 3.99 1.50 -9.11
N PHE A 81 4.16 1.32 -10.42
CA PHE A 81 3.08 0.93 -11.32
C PHE A 81 2.52 -0.45 -10.95
N LEU A 82 3.40 -1.44 -10.75
CA LEU A 82 3.00 -2.79 -10.34
C LEU A 82 2.32 -2.80 -8.97
N LEU A 83 2.84 -2.03 -8.01
CA LEU A 83 2.21 -1.87 -6.70
C LEU A 83 0.81 -1.26 -6.80
N GLY A 84 0.62 -0.26 -7.68
CA GLY A 84 -0.69 0.34 -7.90
C GLY A 84 -1.75 -0.65 -8.40
N PHE A 85 -1.37 -1.72 -9.12
CA PHE A 85 -2.31 -2.82 -9.40
C PHE A 85 -2.80 -3.52 -8.13
N ALA A 86 -1.90 -3.79 -7.18
CA ALA A 86 -2.30 -4.40 -5.90
C ALA A 86 -3.18 -3.45 -5.08
N ASP A 87 -2.84 -2.16 -5.05
CA ASP A 87 -3.58 -1.13 -4.31
C ASP A 87 -5.02 -0.95 -4.83
N GLY A 88 -5.21 -1.05 -6.16
CA GLY A 88 -6.53 -0.90 -6.79
C GLY A 88 -7.59 -1.88 -6.28
N ALA A 89 -7.19 -3.05 -5.79
CA ALA A 89 -8.10 -4.05 -5.20
C ALA A 89 -8.12 -4.01 -3.67
N MET A 90 -7.12 -3.40 -3.04
CA MET A 90 -6.95 -3.44 -1.59
C MET A 90 -8.02 -2.63 -0.88
N LEU A 91 -8.28 -1.39 -1.32
CA LEU A 91 -9.27 -0.51 -0.70
C LEU A 91 -10.71 -1.09 -0.74
N PRO A 92 -11.25 -1.51 -1.90
CA PRO A 92 -12.58 -2.12 -1.94
C PRO A 92 -12.63 -3.43 -1.14
N ALA A 93 -11.55 -4.23 -1.14
CA ALA A 93 -11.51 -5.45 -0.35
C ALA A 93 -11.60 -5.19 1.16
N VAL A 94 -10.92 -4.16 1.67
CA VAL A 94 -11.02 -3.73 3.07
C VAL A 94 -12.44 -3.27 3.38
N GLN A 95 -13.04 -2.40 2.55
CA GLN A 95 -14.39 -1.90 2.76
C GLN A 95 -15.43 -3.04 2.80
N THR A 96 -15.35 -3.99 1.87
CA THR A 96 -16.24 -5.16 1.83
C THR A 96 -16.05 -6.06 3.05
N LEU A 97 -14.83 -6.25 3.55
CA LEU A 97 -14.60 -7.04 4.76
C LEU A 97 -15.12 -6.34 6.01
N LEU A 98 -14.94 -5.02 6.12
CA LEU A 98 -15.51 -4.24 7.22
C LEU A 98 -17.03 -4.38 7.21
N LEU A 99 -17.69 -4.20 6.06
CA LEU A 99 -19.15 -4.40 5.96
C LEU A 99 -19.57 -5.83 6.33
N LYS A 100 -18.83 -6.85 5.87
CA LYS A 100 -19.16 -8.25 6.12
C LYS A 100 -19.05 -8.66 7.59
N TYR A 101 -18.13 -8.07 8.34
CA TYR A 101 -17.86 -8.42 9.75
C TYR A 101 -18.43 -7.42 10.76
N SER A 102 -18.99 -6.31 10.29
CA SER A 102 -19.67 -5.32 11.13
C SER A 102 -21.17 -5.63 11.20
N SER A 103 -21.79 -5.42 12.36
CA SER A 103 -23.25 -5.35 12.44
C SER A 103 -23.74 -3.98 12.00
N ASP A 104 -24.93 -3.91 11.39
CA ASP A 104 -25.52 -2.66 10.86
C ASP A 104 -25.54 -1.52 11.88
N SER A 105 -25.70 -1.84 13.16
CA SER A 105 -25.69 -0.89 14.28
C SER A 105 -24.34 -0.20 14.55
N VAL A 106 -23.21 -0.81 14.16
CA VAL A 106 -21.86 -0.29 14.45
C VAL A 106 -21.02 -0.02 13.19
N THR A 107 -21.54 -0.33 12.00
CA THR A 107 -20.86 -0.11 10.71
C THR A 107 -20.34 1.33 10.59
N GLY A 108 -21.15 2.34 10.88
CA GLY A 108 -20.72 3.74 10.82
C GLY A 108 -19.53 4.06 11.74
N ARG A 109 -19.50 3.45 12.94
CA ARG A 109 -18.40 3.61 13.90
C ARG A 109 -17.12 2.91 13.42
N ILE A 110 -17.24 1.73 12.84
CA ILE A 110 -16.11 0.96 12.29
C ILE A 110 -15.49 1.69 11.10
N PHE A 111 -16.31 2.23 10.19
CA PHE A 111 -15.83 3.08 9.09
C PHE A 111 -15.20 4.38 9.60
N GLY A 112 -15.75 4.98 10.66
CA GLY A 112 -15.14 6.12 11.34
C GLY A 112 -13.72 5.81 11.83
N TYR A 113 -13.54 4.69 12.54
CA TYR A 113 -12.21 4.24 12.97
C TYR A 113 -11.29 3.96 11.78
N ASN A 114 -11.78 3.30 10.74
CA ASN A 114 -10.99 3.03 9.53
C ASN A 114 -10.45 4.32 8.90
N GLN A 115 -11.30 5.34 8.75
CA GLN A 115 -10.90 6.66 8.26
C GLN A 115 -9.89 7.33 9.18
N SER A 116 -10.09 7.28 10.50
CA SER A 116 -9.11 7.81 11.47
C SER A 116 -7.73 7.16 11.33
N PHE A 117 -7.67 5.84 11.19
CA PHE A 117 -6.41 5.13 10.96
C PHE A 117 -5.78 5.47 9.62
N MET A 118 -6.59 5.66 8.56
CA MET A 118 -6.09 6.12 7.26
C MET A 118 -5.46 7.51 7.35
N TYR A 119 -6.11 8.47 8.03
CA TYR A 119 -5.53 9.80 8.24
C TYR A 119 -4.26 9.74 9.09
N LEU A 120 -4.28 8.95 10.17
CA LEU A 120 -3.11 8.73 11.01
C LEU A 120 -1.93 8.18 10.18
N GLY A 121 -2.18 7.20 9.30
CA GLY A 121 -1.16 6.68 8.38
C GLY A 121 -0.67 7.72 7.38
N ASN A 122 -1.55 8.57 6.84
CA ASN A 122 -1.16 9.65 5.91
C ASN A 122 -0.30 10.73 6.56
N VAL A 123 -0.43 10.96 7.87
CA VAL A 123 0.38 11.93 8.61
C VAL A 123 1.65 11.27 9.16
N ALA A 124 1.51 10.15 9.86
CA ALA A 124 2.63 9.45 10.49
C ALA A 124 3.56 8.82 9.45
N GLY A 125 3.04 8.31 8.33
CA GLY A 125 3.83 7.65 7.29
C GLY A 125 4.94 8.54 6.72
N PRO A 126 4.63 9.75 6.22
CA PRO A 126 5.65 10.70 5.77
C PRO A 126 6.60 11.16 6.88
N LEU A 127 6.10 11.39 8.10
CA LEU A 127 6.96 11.81 9.22
C LEU A 127 8.00 10.73 9.56
N ILE A 128 7.54 9.49 9.78
CA ILE A 128 8.42 8.34 10.05
C ILE A 128 9.34 8.09 8.85
N GLY A 129 8.81 8.13 7.64
CA GLY A 129 9.58 7.92 6.41
C GLY A 129 10.67 8.98 6.21
N ALA A 130 10.38 10.24 6.52
CA ALA A 130 11.35 11.33 6.44
C ALA A 130 12.45 11.16 7.50
N SER A 131 12.08 10.92 8.76
CA SER A 131 13.06 10.69 9.85
C SER A 131 13.97 9.49 9.56
N VAL A 132 13.41 8.36 9.14
CA VAL A 132 14.19 7.16 8.79
C VAL A 132 15.06 7.40 7.56
N SER A 133 14.55 8.11 6.55
CA SER A 133 15.35 8.45 5.35
C SER A 133 16.53 9.35 5.67
N ALA A 134 16.38 10.27 6.63
CA ALA A 134 17.43 11.21 7.02
C ALA A 134 18.57 10.52 7.78
N MET A 135 18.25 9.52 8.60
CA MET A 135 19.24 8.82 9.43
C MET A 135 19.92 7.65 8.70
N ALA A 136 19.13 6.80 8.03
CA ALA A 136 19.60 5.54 7.47
C ALA A 136 19.54 5.49 5.94
N GLY A 137 18.86 6.44 5.30
CA GLY A 137 18.64 6.48 3.85
C GLY A 137 17.32 5.82 3.43
N PHE A 138 16.90 6.10 2.20
CA PHE A 138 15.60 5.68 1.67
C PHE A 138 15.41 4.16 1.56
N ARG A 139 16.50 3.40 1.40
CA ARG A 139 16.46 1.92 1.35
C ARG A 139 15.82 1.32 2.60
N TRP A 140 16.10 1.89 3.77
CA TRP A 140 15.57 1.44 5.05
C TRP A 140 14.10 1.83 5.25
N VAL A 141 13.64 2.92 4.62
CA VAL A 141 12.21 3.27 4.63
C VAL A 141 11.40 2.20 3.92
N PHE A 142 11.88 1.69 2.78
CA PHE A 142 11.21 0.61 2.05
C PHE A 142 11.22 -0.71 2.83
N ILE A 143 12.34 -1.06 3.49
CA ILE A 143 12.43 -2.26 4.35
C ILE A 143 11.48 -2.16 5.53
N ALA A 144 11.47 -1.02 6.24
CA ALA A 144 10.59 -0.80 7.37
C ALA A 144 9.11 -0.90 6.94
N THR A 145 8.77 -0.33 5.78
CA THR A 145 7.42 -0.44 5.20
C THR A 145 7.08 -1.89 4.87
N ALA A 146 8.00 -2.64 4.25
CA ALA A 146 7.80 -4.06 3.93
C ALA A 146 7.54 -4.89 5.20
N ILE A 147 8.28 -4.63 6.29
CA ILE A 147 8.09 -5.32 7.58
C ILE A 147 6.70 -4.99 8.15
N ILE A 148 6.28 -3.73 8.14
CA ILE A 148 4.96 -3.32 8.65
C ILE A 148 3.84 -4.02 7.86
N VAL A 149 3.94 -4.03 6.53
CA VAL A 149 2.95 -4.68 5.66
C VAL A 149 2.97 -6.19 5.86
N PHE A 150 4.14 -6.80 6.09
CA PHE A 150 4.26 -8.22 6.40
C PHE A 150 3.59 -8.59 7.73
N ILE A 151 3.76 -7.76 8.77
CA ILE A 151 3.06 -7.93 10.04
C ILE A 151 1.53 -7.85 9.82
N ASN A 152 1.07 -6.89 9.01
CA ASN A 152 -0.36 -6.77 8.69
C ASN A 152 -0.89 -8.00 7.94
N LEU A 153 -0.14 -8.49 6.95
CA LEU A 153 -0.45 -9.72 6.23
C LEU A 153 -0.56 -10.91 7.18
N TRP A 154 0.39 -11.05 8.11
CA TRP A 154 0.41 -12.11 9.10
C TRP A 154 -0.80 -12.02 10.05
N GLN A 155 -1.08 -10.83 10.59
CA GLN A 155 -2.24 -10.59 11.46
C GLN A 155 -3.55 -10.93 10.76
N LEU A 156 -3.72 -10.49 9.51
CA LEU A 156 -4.91 -10.79 8.71
C LEU A 156 -5.04 -12.29 8.44
N ALA A 157 -3.95 -12.96 8.05
CA ALA A 157 -3.94 -14.40 7.82
C ALA A 157 -4.29 -15.18 9.08
N TRP A 158 -3.77 -14.75 10.24
CA TRP A 158 -4.06 -15.37 11.53
C TRP A 158 -5.52 -15.17 11.95
N MET A 159 -6.06 -13.96 11.80
CA MET A 159 -7.46 -13.64 12.10
C MET A 159 -8.43 -14.44 11.23
N LEU A 160 -8.18 -14.51 9.92
CA LEU A 160 -9.01 -15.28 8.98
C LEU A 160 -8.98 -16.79 9.26
N ARG A 161 -7.82 -17.34 9.68
CA ARG A 161 -7.71 -18.74 10.13
C ARG A 161 -8.54 -18.98 11.39
N ARG A 162 -8.51 -18.04 12.34
CA ARG A 162 -9.27 -18.15 13.60
C ARG A 162 -10.78 -18.14 13.36
N THR A 163 -11.28 -17.23 12.51
CA THR A 163 -12.71 -17.17 12.17
C THR A 163 -13.19 -18.41 11.42
N ARG A 164 -12.38 -19.00 10.53
CA ARG A 164 -12.74 -20.28 9.88
C ARG A 164 -12.84 -21.45 10.86
N ARG A 165 -11.96 -21.50 11.87
CA ARG A 165 -11.99 -22.56 12.90
C ARG A 165 -13.14 -22.43 13.90
N ALA A 166 -13.68 -21.24 14.09
CA ALA A 166 -14.83 -21.03 14.97
C ALA A 166 -16.18 -21.40 14.32
N ASN A 167 -16.21 -21.54 12.99
CA ASN A 167 -17.42 -21.83 12.20
C ASN A 167 -17.43 -23.25 11.60
N ALA A 168 -16.46 -24.09 11.96
CA ALA A 168 -16.34 -25.49 11.52
C ALA A 168 -16.51 -26.41 12.74
#